data_AF-A0A6P8I8R4-F1
#
_entry.id   AF-A0A6P8I8R4-F1
#
_cell.length_a   1.000
_cell.length_b   1.000
_cell.length_c   1.000
_cell.angle_alpha   90.00
_cell.angle_beta   90.00
_cell.angle_gamma   90.00
#
_symmetry.space_group_name_H-M   'P 1'
#
loop_
_entity.id
_entity.type
_entity.pdbx_description
1 polymer ?
#
loop_
_entity_poly.entity_id
_entity_poly.type
_entity_poly.pdbx_seq_one_letter_code
_entity_poly.pdbx_strand_id
1 'polypeptide(L)'
;MSKPVKKKIAVPLAEHNWEFTVTLEELKEEAPEYDWEDHLNAIFAPTKMAEDELLVIPGLPFMKKVGKLIKETPKRVLANFLGWRLIEDEPYYLSKAYRDARQEFDNAKEGTEGSKERWRTCVVHTDKFVGDILGAPYIKKHFDRGTRDLAVKMIDRVREAFKENVDSLPWMDQKTKTAVAEKVDKMKVALGYPDYYIDGKKLPEKFSHYKNVVIRDNKFFQNRWNLMKMFHKKMIRKLRLPVDKELWRMNPQIVNAMNDFSNNMIVFPAGILQKPFFYGNGIPCALSYGGIGAVIAHEITHGFDDDGMYYNKNGEVLDTPWWTNKSISEFKTRMGCLEDQYSDYKVGGKYPINGKLTLGENIADNGGFMATSKAYYGWLKENSNNLVKLPGLDLTNEQLLYVGLGQTFCQNKKPEKQYQDTLEDFHTENKFRVIGILSNSHEFAKAFKCKKNSPMNPEKKCAIWNKDGPLDI
;
A
#
# COMPACT_ATOMS: atom_id res chain seq x y z
N MET A 1 -20.28 -23.15 -36.83
CA MET A 1 -20.66 -22.07 -35.89
C MET A 1 -19.49 -21.84 -34.95
N SER A 2 -18.71 -20.78 -35.19
CA SER A 2 -17.56 -20.42 -34.37
C SER A 2 -18.05 -19.89 -33.02
N LYS A 3 -17.55 -20.48 -31.92
CA LYS A 3 -17.78 -19.96 -30.57
C LYS A 3 -17.18 -18.55 -30.50
N PRO A 4 -17.87 -17.56 -29.93
CA PRO A 4 -17.28 -16.24 -29.75
C PRO A 4 -16.10 -16.39 -28.80
N VAL A 5 -14.90 -16.09 -29.32
CA VAL A 5 -13.70 -15.89 -28.52
C VAL A 5 -14.05 -14.79 -27.53
N LYS A 6 -14.18 -15.15 -26.25
CA LYS A 6 -14.29 -14.17 -25.17
C LYS A 6 -13.01 -13.33 -25.24
N LYS A 7 -13.07 -12.16 -25.87
CA LYS A 7 -12.03 -11.14 -25.77
C LYS A 7 -11.83 -10.92 -24.27
N LYS A 8 -10.63 -11.27 -23.77
CA LYS A 8 -10.19 -10.84 -22.44
C LYS A 8 -10.34 -9.31 -22.44
N ILE A 9 -11.27 -8.79 -21.66
CA ILE A 9 -11.30 -7.36 -21.34
C ILE A 9 -10.11 -7.18 -20.40
N ALA A 10 -8.92 -6.95 -20.97
CA ALA A 10 -7.80 -6.45 -20.21
C ALA A 10 -8.07 -4.97 -19.99
N VAL A 11 -8.12 -4.54 -18.72
CA VAL A 11 -7.94 -3.13 -18.40
C VAL A 11 -6.48 -2.82 -18.76
N PRO A 12 -6.20 -1.95 -19.75
CA PRO A 12 -4.83 -1.57 -20.04
C PRO A 12 -4.24 -0.93 -18.79
N LEU A 13 -3.13 -1.47 -18.29
CA LEU A 13 -2.31 -0.75 -17.31
C LEU A 13 -1.76 0.49 -18.00
N ALA A 14 -1.89 1.64 -17.34
CA ALA A 14 -1.36 2.90 -17.84
C ALA A 14 0.16 2.80 -18.04
N GLU A 15 0.68 3.33 -19.14
CA GLU A 15 2.12 3.56 -19.30
C GLU A 15 2.57 4.63 -18.28
N HIS A 16 3.83 4.60 -17.85
CA HIS A 16 4.40 5.40 -16.74
C HIS A 16 4.31 6.94 -16.87
N ASN A 17 3.70 7.48 -17.94
CA ASN A 17 3.44 8.91 -18.12
C ASN A 17 1.93 9.21 -18.13
N TRP A 18 1.26 8.96 -17.01
CA TRP A 18 -0.16 9.31 -16.85
C TRP A 18 -0.39 10.63 -16.13
N GLU A 19 0.57 11.16 -15.38
CA GLU A 19 0.46 12.46 -14.72
C GLU A 19 1.04 13.57 -15.61
N PHE A 20 0.19 14.47 -16.07
CA PHE A 20 0.58 15.65 -16.85
C PHE A 20 0.50 16.87 -15.96
N THR A 21 1.61 17.59 -15.79
CA THR A 21 1.58 18.92 -15.17
C THR A 21 1.32 19.94 -16.27
N VAL A 22 0.17 20.60 -16.21
CA VAL A 22 -0.25 21.63 -17.17
C VAL A 22 -0.75 22.86 -16.42
N THR A 23 -0.73 24.03 -17.06
CA THR A 23 -1.42 25.21 -16.53
C THR A 23 -2.95 25.08 -16.71
N LEU A 24 -3.74 25.92 -16.03
CA LEU A 24 -5.18 26.01 -16.27
C LEU A 24 -5.47 26.43 -17.72
N GLU A 25 -4.68 27.36 -18.25
CA GLU A 25 -4.74 27.78 -19.67
C GLU A 25 -4.54 26.58 -20.61
N GLU A 26 -3.45 25.83 -20.42
CA GLU A 26 -3.15 24.63 -21.22
C GLU A 26 -4.25 23.55 -21.08
N LEU A 27 -4.82 23.35 -19.89
CA LEU A 27 -5.92 22.40 -19.70
C LEU A 27 -7.16 22.79 -20.51
N LYS A 28 -7.49 24.09 -20.58
CA LYS A 28 -8.60 24.60 -21.38
C LYS A 28 -8.37 24.37 -22.87
N GLU A 29 -7.13 24.50 -23.34
CA GLU A 29 -6.78 24.20 -24.74
C GLU A 29 -6.82 22.70 -25.03
N GLU A 30 -6.34 21.88 -24.09
CA GLU A 30 -6.18 20.43 -24.28
C GLU A 30 -7.49 19.66 -24.14
N ALA A 31 -8.41 20.13 -23.29
CA ALA A 31 -9.72 19.54 -23.07
C ALA A 31 -10.84 20.61 -23.08
N PRO A 32 -11.09 21.28 -24.22
CA PRO A 32 -12.00 22.44 -24.32
C PRO A 32 -13.49 22.06 -24.20
N GLU A 33 -13.79 20.77 -24.02
CA GLU A 33 -15.16 20.30 -23.94
C GLU A 33 -15.87 20.58 -22.61
N TYR A 34 -15.13 21.01 -21.59
CA TYR A 34 -15.64 21.30 -20.26
C TYR A 34 -15.17 22.68 -19.77
N ASP A 35 -16.03 23.39 -19.04
CA ASP A 35 -15.70 24.70 -18.47
C ASP A 35 -14.88 24.55 -17.18
N TRP A 36 -13.59 24.30 -17.34
CA TRP A 36 -12.67 24.06 -16.23
C TRP A 36 -12.51 25.28 -15.34
N GLU A 37 -12.49 26.48 -15.90
CA GLU A 37 -12.30 27.70 -15.15
C GLU A 37 -13.49 27.98 -14.23
N ASP A 38 -14.73 27.92 -14.75
CA ASP A 38 -15.92 28.08 -13.91
C ASP A 38 -15.99 26.99 -12.82
N HIS A 39 -15.74 25.73 -13.21
CA HIS A 39 -15.80 24.60 -12.27
C HIS A 39 -14.79 24.72 -11.12
N LEU A 40 -13.52 25.00 -11.45
CA LEU A 40 -12.47 25.12 -10.43
C LEU A 40 -12.67 26.37 -9.58
N ASN A 41 -13.07 27.50 -10.16
CA ASN A 41 -13.42 28.70 -9.39
C ASN A 41 -14.62 28.47 -8.45
N ALA A 42 -15.60 27.65 -8.86
CA ALA A 42 -16.71 27.27 -8.01
C ALA A 42 -16.29 26.36 -6.84
N ILE A 43 -15.38 25.41 -7.08
CA ILE A 43 -14.86 24.50 -6.04
C ILE A 43 -13.99 25.26 -5.03
N PHE A 44 -13.10 26.13 -5.51
CA PHE A 44 -12.10 26.79 -4.69
C PHE A 44 -12.53 28.17 -4.17
N ALA A 45 -13.74 28.62 -4.47
CA ALA A 45 -14.30 29.88 -3.97
C ALA A 45 -14.08 30.05 -2.44
N PRO A 46 -13.65 31.25 -1.98
CA PRO A 46 -13.46 32.49 -2.74
C PRO A 46 -12.08 32.64 -3.40
N THR A 47 -11.22 31.61 -3.35
CA THR A 47 -9.93 31.63 -4.06
C THR A 47 -10.18 31.51 -5.56
N LYS A 48 -9.78 32.53 -6.31
CA LYS A 48 -9.81 32.49 -7.77
C LYS A 48 -8.56 31.74 -8.28
N MET A 49 -8.76 30.83 -9.21
CA MET A 49 -7.70 30.11 -9.90
C MET A 49 -7.11 31.00 -10.98
N ALA A 50 -5.78 31.08 -11.04
CA ALA A 50 -5.08 31.83 -12.07
C ALA A 50 -4.91 30.99 -13.34
N GLU A 51 -4.70 31.64 -14.48
CA GLU A 51 -4.46 30.95 -15.76
C GLU A 51 -3.18 30.11 -15.74
N ASP A 52 -2.15 30.60 -15.03
CA ASP A 52 -0.87 29.93 -14.82
C ASP A 52 -0.88 28.94 -13.64
N GLU A 53 -2.05 28.63 -13.07
CA GLU A 53 -2.15 27.64 -12.00
C GLU A 53 -1.72 26.26 -12.50
N LEU A 54 -0.72 25.67 -11.85
CA LEU A 54 -0.26 24.32 -12.18
C LEU A 54 -1.23 23.26 -11.66
N LEU A 55 -1.66 22.38 -12.55
CA LEU A 55 -2.56 21.27 -12.31
C LEU A 55 -1.86 19.96 -12.66
N VAL A 56 -1.85 19.02 -11.73
CA VAL A 56 -1.43 17.65 -12.01
C VAL A 56 -2.65 16.88 -12.49
N ILE A 57 -2.59 16.39 -13.72
CA ILE A 57 -3.70 15.74 -14.42
C ILE A 57 -3.38 14.27 -14.68
N PRO A 58 -3.90 13.37 -13.83
CA PRO A 58 -4.00 11.95 -14.11
C PRO A 58 -4.81 11.65 -15.37
N GLY A 59 -4.18 11.03 -16.36
CA GLY A 59 -4.84 10.53 -17.56
C GLY A 59 -5.42 11.64 -18.43
N LEU A 60 -4.64 12.68 -18.77
CA LEU A 60 -5.07 13.72 -19.69
C LEU A 60 -5.72 13.16 -20.98
N PRO A 61 -5.17 12.11 -21.64
CA PRO A 61 -5.85 11.48 -22.79
C PRO A 61 -7.23 10.89 -22.47
N PHE A 62 -7.45 10.39 -21.25
CA PHE A 62 -8.77 9.94 -20.79
C PHE A 62 -9.72 11.12 -20.66
N MET A 63 -9.30 12.22 -20.05
CA MET A 63 -10.14 13.41 -19.90
C MET A 63 -10.58 13.99 -21.25
N LYS A 64 -9.67 14.07 -22.23
CA LYS A 64 -10.01 14.50 -23.61
C LYS A 64 -11.12 13.62 -24.22
N LYS A 65 -11.02 12.30 -24.05
CA LYS A 65 -12.04 11.36 -24.56
C LYS A 65 -13.36 11.48 -23.80
N VAL A 66 -13.32 11.68 -22.49
CA VAL A 66 -14.52 11.91 -21.66
C VAL A 66 -15.22 13.20 -22.06
N GLY A 67 -14.47 14.29 -22.32
CA GLY A 67 -15.02 15.55 -22.80
C GLY A 67 -15.85 15.38 -24.08
N LYS A 68 -15.31 14.64 -25.05
CA LYS A 68 -16.05 14.29 -26.29
C LYS A 68 -17.29 13.47 -26.00
N LEU A 69 -17.17 12.43 -25.17
CA LEU A 69 -18.29 11.59 -24.79
C LEU A 69 -19.41 12.39 -24.11
N ILE A 70 -19.07 13.36 -23.26
CA ILE A 70 -20.05 14.25 -22.61
C ILE A 70 -20.79 15.09 -23.67
N LYS A 71 -20.09 15.68 -24.65
CA LYS A 71 -20.73 16.47 -25.71
C LYS A 71 -21.67 15.64 -26.59
N GLU A 72 -21.30 14.39 -26.88
CA GLU A 72 -22.06 13.50 -27.76
C GLU A 72 -23.22 12.78 -27.05
N THR A 73 -23.20 12.72 -25.72
CA THR A 73 -24.20 11.97 -24.94
C THR A 73 -25.43 12.83 -24.63
N PRO A 74 -26.67 12.32 -24.85
CA PRO A 74 -27.88 13.05 -24.50
C PRO A 74 -27.91 13.47 -23.03
N LYS A 75 -28.33 14.72 -22.76
CA LYS A 75 -28.34 15.30 -21.39
C LYS A 75 -29.06 14.44 -20.36
N ARG A 76 -30.14 13.74 -20.74
CA ARG A 76 -30.87 12.84 -19.83
C ARG A 76 -30.06 11.60 -19.45
N VAL A 77 -29.24 11.06 -20.36
CA VAL A 77 -28.35 9.93 -20.06
C VAL A 77 -27.26 10.38 -19.10
N LEU A 78 -26.66 11.56 -19.32
CA LEU A 78 -25.68 12.15 -18.40
C LEU A 78 -26.29 12.40 -17.00
N ALA A 79 -27.49 12.99 -16.94
CA ALA A 79 -28.18 13.22 -15.68
C ALA A 79 -28.49 11.92 -14.93
N ASN A 80 -28.93 10.87 -15.64
CA ASN A 80 -29.14 9.55 -15.05
C ASN A 80 -27.83 8.93 -14.55
N PHE A 81 -26.73 9.05 -15.29
CA PHE A 81 -25.42 8.57 -14.87
C PHE A 81 -24.95 9.29 -13.60
N LEU A 82 -24.99 10.63 -13.56
CA LEU A 82 -24.61 11.42 -12.39
C LEU A 82 -25.50 11.10 -11.18
N GLY A 83 -26.81 10.98 -11.40
CA GLY A 83 -27.77 10.56 -10.37
C GLY A 83 -27.46 9.15 -9.84
N TRP A 84 -27.12 8.20 -10.73
CA TRP A 84 -26.72 6.85 -10.34
C TRP A 84 -25.41 6.85 -9.54
N ARG A 85 -24.38 7.60 -9.96
CA ARG A 85 -23.11 7.73 -9.21
C ARG A 85 -23.32 8.26 -7.80
N LEU A 86 -24.28 9.17 -7.61
CA LEU A 86 -24.69 9.63 -6.28
C LEU A 86 -25.43 8.52 -5.52
N ILE A 87 -26.42 7.89 -6.15
CA ILE A 87 -27.28 6.87 -5.52
C ILE A 87 -26.51 5.60 -5.16
N GLU A 88 -25.43 5.26 -5.86
CA GLU A 88 -24.70 4.01 -5.66
C GLU A 88 -24.11 3.92 -4.24
N ASP A 89 -23.58 5.01 -3.69
CA ASP A 89 -22.87 5.02 -2.40
C ASP A 89 -23.75 5.28 -1.17
N GLU A 90 -24.94 5.82 -1.36
CA GLU A 90 -25.86 6.17 -0.28
C GLU A 90 -26.60 5.01 0.42
N PRO A 91 -26.87 3.83 -0.20
CA PRO A 91 -27.74 2.80 0.37
C PRO A 91 -27.26 2.31 1.73
N TYR A 92 -25.94 2.25 1.97
CA TYR A 92 -25.33 1.86 3.24
C TYR A 92 -25.79 2.69 4.45
N TYR A 93 -26.30 3.90 4.20
CA TYR A 93 -26.69 4.88 5.21
C TYR A 93 -28.21 5.07 5.34
N LEU A 94 -28.99 4.33 4.55
CA LEU A 94 -30.45 4.45 4.46
C LEU A 94 -31.18 3.32 5.21
N SER A 95 -32.50 3.26 5.02
CA SER A 95 -33.37 2.24 5.61
C SER A 95 -32.99 0.83 5.15
N LYS A 96 -33.55 -0.18 5.81
CA LYS A 96 -33.20 -1.58 5.58
C LYS A 96 -33.34 -1.99 4.10
N ALA A 97 -34.41 -1.59 3.42
CA ALA A 97 -34.65 -1.96 2.02
C ALA A 97 -33.51 -1.54 1.06
N TYR A 98 -32.97 -0.33 1.23
CA TYR A 98 -31.83 0.15 0.44
C TYR A 98 -30.56 -0.64 0.78
N ARG A 99 -30.31 -0.88 2.08
CA ARG A 99 -29.15 -1.66 2.52
C ARG A 99 -29.22 -3.10 2.04
N ASP A 100 -30.41 -3.71 2.03
CA ASP A 100 -30.62 -5.07 1.55
C ASP A 100 -30.35 -5.15 0.04
N ALA A 101 -30.85 -4.20 -0.76
CA ALA A 101 -30.60 -4.16 -2.21
C ALA A 101 -29.10 -4.03 -2.53
N ARG A 102 -28.38 -3.17 -1.77
CA ARG A 102 -26.92 -3.06 -1.93
C ARG A 102 -26.20 -4.32 -1.45
N GLN A 103 -26.65 -4.93 -0.36
CA GLN A 103 -26.08 -6.16 0.16
C GLN A 103 -26.28 -7.33 -0.82
N GLU A 104 -27.41 -7.41 -1.51
CA GLU A 104 -27.65 -8.42 -2.55
C GLU A 104 -26.64 -8.27 -3.69
N PHE A 105 -26.41 -7.04 -4.16
CA PHE A 105 -25.38 -6.76 -5.15
C PHE A 105 -23.97 -7.11 -4.66
N ASP A 106 -23.60 -6.67 -3.46
CA ASP A 106 -22.28 -6.94 -2.86
C ASP A 106 -22.08 -8.46 -2.65
N ASN A 107 -23.12 -9.19 -2.26
CA ASN A 107 -23.11 -10.65 -2.12
C ASN A 107 -22.88 -11.35 -3.45
N ALA A 108 -23.59 -10.94 -4.51
CA ALA A 108 -23.41 -11.49 -5.84
C ALA A 108 -22.01 -11.16 -6.40
N LYS A 109 -21.49 -9.98 -6.07
CA LYS A 109 -20.14 -9.53 -6.44
C LYS A 109 -19.08 -10.37 -5.72
N GLU A 110 -19.16 -10.52 -4.41
CA GLU A 110 -18.09 -11.10 -3.59
C GLU A 110 -18.23 -12.62 -3.36
N GLY A 111 -19.37 -13.22 -3.73
CA GLY A 111 -19.68 -14.62 -3.41
C GLY A 111 -20.00 -14.83 -1.93
N THR A 112 -20.47 -13.78 -1.24
CA THR A 112 -20.80 -13.79 0.19
C THR A 112 -22.30 -13.98 0.42
N GLU A 113 -22.68 -14.34 1.64
CA GLU A 113 -24.07 -14.52 2.04
C GLU A 113 -24.37 -13.73 3.32
N GLY A 114 -25.61 -13.28 3.45
CA GLY A 114 -26.07 -12.53 4.62
C GLY A 114 -25.55 -11.10 4.66
N SER A 115 -25.46 -10.53 5.88
CA SER A 115 -25.01 -9.16 6.13
C SER A 115 -24.15 -9.11 7.38
N LYS A 116 -23.18 -8.19 7.43
CA LYS A 116 -22.38 -7.95 8.64
C LYS A 116 -23.26 -7.57 9.82
N GLU A 117 -22.87 -7.98 11.02
CA GLU A 117 -23.51 -7.54 12.27
C GLU A 117 -23.57 -6.01 12.33
N ARG A 118 -24.68 -5.48 12.84
CA ARG A 118 -24.94 -4.04 12.81
C ARG A 118 -23.85 -3.24 13.52
N TRP A 119 -23.38 -3.72 14.67
CA TRP A 119 -22.34 -3.04 15.45
C TRP A 119 -21.01 -2.98 14.70
N ARG A 120 -20.62 -4.04 13.96
CA ARG A 120 -19.39 -4.04 13.13
C ARG A 120 -19.50 -3.03 12.01
N THR A 121 -20.67 -2.95 11.37
CA THR A 121 -20.95 -1.93 10.35
C THR A 121 -20.81 -0.52 10.94
N CYS A 122 -21.33 -0.28 12.14
CA CYS A 122 -21.16 0.99 12.83
C CYS A 122 -19.70 1.29 13.14
N VAL A 123 -18.90 0.32 13.59
CA VAL A 123 -17.46 0.50 13.85
C VAL A 123 -16.72 0.92 12.57
N VAL A 124 -16.94 0.21 11.45
CA VAL A 124 -16.31 0.54 10.16
C VAL A 124 -16.70 1.93 9.69
N HIS A 125 -17.98 2.31 9.81
CA HIS A 125 -18.42 3.65 9.43
C HIS A 125 -17.85 4.74 10.33
N THR A 126 -17.83 4.54 11.65
CA THR A 126 -17.23 5.50 12.58
C THR A 126 -15.74 5.67 12.31
N ASP A 127 -15.01 4.58 12.07
CA ASP A 127 -13.60 4.63 11.72
C ASP A 127 -13.35 5.37 10.38
N LYS A 128 -14.18 5.12 9.37
CA LYS A 128 -14.12 5.82 8.08
C LYS A 128 -14.27 7.34 8.20
N PHE A 129 -15.15 7.83 9.08
CA PHE A 129 -15.46 9.26 9.16
C PHE A 129 -14.78 10.01 10.31
N VAL A 130 -14.39 9.34 11.39
CA VAL A 130 -13.77 9.98 12.57
C VAL A 130 -12.66 9.10 13.17
N GLY A 131 -12.03 8.25 12.36
CA GLY A 131 -10.96 7.36 12.80
C GLY A 131 -9.75 8.08 13.38
N ASP A 132 -9.48 9.31 12.94
CA ASP A 132 -8.46 10.17 13.53
C ASP A 132 -8.76 10.49 15.01
N ILE A 133 -10.02 10.73 15.37
CA ILE A 133 -10.45 10.92 16.76
C ILE A 133 -10.31 9.61 17.57
N LEU A 134 -10.59 8.46 16.96
CA LEU A 134 -10.53 7.16 17.62
C LEU A 134 -9.11 6.72 17.98
N GLY A 135 -8.09 7.30 17.36
CA GLY A 135 -6.68 6.94 17.59
C GLY A 135 -6.23 7.16 19.04
N ALA A 136 -6.58 8.30 19.66
CA ALA A 136 -6.17 8.61 21.03
C ALA A 136 -6.67 7.58 22.07
N PRO A 137 -7.98 7.26 22.14
CA PRO A 137 -8.46 6.24 23.06
C PRO A 137 -7.96 4.83 22.70
N TYR A 138 -7.75 4.52 21.41
CA TYR A 138 -7.17 3.24 21.00
C TYR A 138 -5.75 3.06 21.55
N ILE A 139 -4.86 4.04 21.33
CA ILE A 139 -3.48 4.01 21.82
C ILE A 139 -3.43 3.88 23.33
N LYS A 140 -4.22 4.69 24.05
CA LYS A 140 -4.27 4.65 25.52
C LYS A 140 -4.62 3.26 26.07
N LYS A 141 -5.42 2.48 25.34
CA LYS A 141 -5.92 1.18 25.80
C LYS A 141 -5.11 -0.01 25.28
N HIS A 142 -4.54 0.09 24.08
CA HIS A 142 -4.04 -1.07 23.33
C HIS A 142 -2.56 -1.01 22.95
N PHE A 143 -1.86 0.09 23.17
CA PHE A 143 -0.48 0.23 22.74
C PHE A 143 0.47 0.58 23.88
N ASP A 144 1.48 -0.25 24.10
CA ASP A 144 2.50 -0.06 25.12
C ASP A 144 3.78 0.58 24.53
N ARG A 145 4.53 1.30 25.37
CA ARG A 145 5.77 1.98 24.93
C ARG A 145 6.92 1.01 24.64
N GLY A 146 6.99 -0.14 25.32
CA GLY A 146 8.08 -1.10 25.14
C GLY A 146 8.08 -1.75 23.76
N THR A 147 6.88 -1.95 23.18
CA THR A 147 6.67 -2.41 21.81
C THR A 147 7.28 -1.44 20.79
N ARG A 148 7.21 -0.12 21.04
CA ARG A 148 7.83 0.89 20.16
C ARG A 148 9.35 0.73 20.12
N ASP A 149 10.01 0.58 21.26
CA ASP A 149 11.48 0.51 21.34
C ASP A 149 12.05 -0.74 20.66
N LEU A 150 11.37 -1.88 20.82
CA LEU A 150 11.75 -3.12 20.14
C LEU A 150 11.57 -3.03 18.62
N ALA A 151 10.48 -2.42 18.16
CA ALA A 151 10.23 -2.21 16.74
C ALA A 151 11.24 -1.25 16.11
N VAL A 152 11.65 -0.16 16.79
CA VAL A 152 12.72 0.74 16.31
C VAL A 152 14.03 -0.03 16.08
N LYS A 153 14.47 -0.83 17.05
CA LYS A 153 15.70 -1.64 16.89
C LYS A 153 15.62 -2.61 15.71
N MET A 154 14.45 -3.17 15.45
CA MET A 154 14.24 -4.03 14.28
C MET A 154 14.31 -3.23 12.98
N ILE A 155 13.69 -2.05 12.93
CA ILE A 155 13.73 -1.17 11.76
C ILE A 155 15.16 -0.78 11.41
N ASP A 156 15.96 -0.38 12.41
CA ASP A 156 17.36 -0.01 12.19
C ASP A 156 18.18 -1.18 11.62
N ARG A 157 17.99 -2.40 12.16
CA ARG A 157 18.66 -3.61 11.64
C ARG A 157 18.26 -3.95 10.21
N VAL A 158 16.96 -3.85 9.90
CA VAL A 158 16.46 -4.12 8.54
C VAL A 158 16.97 -3.07 7.54
N ARG A 159 17.08 -1.80 7.96
CA ARG A 159 17.66 -0.73 7.13
C ARG A 159 19.12 -0.98 6.78
N GLU A 160 19.92 -1.34 7.78
CA GLU A 160 21.34 -1.65 7.54
C GLU A 160 21.47 -2.91 6.68
N ALA A 161 20.70 -3.96 6.93
CA ALA A 161 20.69 -5.15 6.08
C ALA A 161 20.31 -4.85 4.61
N PHE A 162 19.34 -3.95 4.39
CA PHE A 162 18.99 -3.49 3.04
C PHE A 162 20.16 -2.74 2.38
N LYS A 163 20.81 -1.81 3.10
CA LYS A 163 21.97 -1.07 2.58
C LYS A 163 23.15 -1.99 2.26
N GLU A 164 23.44 -2.97 3.11
CA GLU A 164 24.48 -3.96 2.85
C GLU A 164 24.15 -4.83 1.63
N ASN A 165 22.88 -5.20 1.44
CA ASN A 165 22.45 -5.87 0.22
C ASN A 165 22.71 -5.00 -1.01
N VAL A 166 22.32 -3.71 -0.98
CA VAL A 166 22.57 -2.75 -2.05
C VAL A 166 24.06 -2.63 -2.38
N ASP A 167 24.92 -2.54 -1.36
CA ASP A 167 26.37 -2.44 -1.54
C ASP A 167 26.94 -3.67 -2.27
N SER A 168 26.40 -4.86 -2.00
CA SER A 168 26.80 -6.10 -2.66
C SER A 168 26.33 -6.27 -4.12
N LEU A 169 25.43 -5.40 -4.64
CA LEU A 169 24.80 -5.62 -5.95
C LEU A 169 25.81 -5.41 -7.11
N PRO A 170 26.08 -6.42 -7.94
CA PRO A 170 27.02 -6.26 -9.05
C PRO A 170 26.43 -5.49 -10.25
N TRP A 171 25.09 -5.44 -10.34
CA TRP A 171 24.37 -4.80 -11.45
C TRP A 171 24.22 -3.29 -11.29
N MET A 172 24.42 -2.76 -10.08
CA MET A 172 24.27 -1.35 -9.75
C MET A 172 25.64 -0.68 -9.64
N ASP A 173 25.81 0.47 -10.30
CA ASP A 173 27.04 1.25 -10.19
C ASP A 173 27.17 1.96 -8.82
N GLN A 174 28.40 2.33 -8.45
CA GLN A 174 28.66 2.94 -7.13
C GLN A 174 27.91 4.24 -6.89
N LYS A 175 27.72 5.08 -7.92
CA LYS A 175 26.99 6.34 -7.78
C LYS A 175 25.53 6.08 -7.42
N THR A 176 24.91 5.12 -8.10
CA THR A 176 23.52 4.71 -7.83
C THR A 176 23.41 4.06 -6.44
N LYS A 177 24.36 3.19 -6.04
CA LYS A 177 24.39 2.59 -4.68
C LYS A 177 24.44 3.65 -3.59
N THR A 178 25.32 4.64 -3.72
CA THR A 178 25.42 5.76 -2.77
C THR A 178 24.10 6.52 -2.69
N ALA A 179 23.47 6.82 -3.83
CA ALA A 179 22.20 7.55 -3.85
C ALA A 179 21.05 6.75 -3.21
N VAL A 180 21.01 5.42 -3.42
CA VAL A 180 20.05 4.53 -2.76
C VAL A 180 20.27 4.53 -1.25
N ALA A 181 21.51 4.37 -0.78
CA ALA A 181 21.84 4.42 0.64
C ALA A 181 21.44 5.76 1.28
N GLU A 182 21.73 6.89 0.62
CA GLU A 182 21.31 8.21 1.10
C GLU A 182 19.78 8.36 1.20
N LYS A 183 19.02 7.74 0.29
CA LYS A 183 17.55 7.72 0.35
C LYS A 183 17.05 6.90 1.53
N VAL A 184 17.64 5.74 1.81
CA VAL A 184 17.34 4.91 2.99
C VAL A 184 17.64 5.67 4.27
N ASP A 185 18.81 6.32 4.36
CA ASP A 185 19.23 7.07 5.55
C ASP A 185 18.30 8.27 5.83
N LYS A 186 17.80 8.93 4.78
CA LYS A 186 16.84 10.03 4.91
C LYS A 186 15.39 9.58 5.11
N MET A 187 15.09 8.29 4.94
CA MET A 187 13.73 7.78 5.04
C MET A 187 13.24 7.97 6.48
N LYS A 188 12.07 8.60 6.65
CA LYS A 188 11.48 8.83 7.96
C LYS A 188 10.69 7.60 8.42
N VAL A 189 10.63 7.40 9.74
CA VAL A 189 9.85 6.31 10.34
C VAL A 189 8.73 6.89 11.19
N ALA A 190 7.50 6.58 10.82
CA ALA A 190 6.29 6.88 11.57
C ALA A 190 5.79 5.60 12.25
N LEU A 191 6.07 5.43 13.54
CA LEU A 191 5.82 4.19 14.28
C LEU A 191 4.79 4.35 15.40
N GLY A 192 3.73 3.54 15.36
CA GLY A 192 2.65 3.50 16.35
C GLY A 192 1.63 4.62 16.16
N TYR A 193 2.01 5.84 16.51
CA TYR A 193 1.15 7.02 16.45
C TYR A 193 1.97 8.33 16.41
N PRO A 194 1.45 9.42 15.82
CA PRO A 194 2.04 10.75 15.92
C PRO A 194 2.13 11.24 17.37
N ASP A 195 3.23 11.88 17.76
CA ASP A 195 3.44 12.29 19.16
C ASP A 195 2.36 13.27 19.68
N TYR A 196 1.67 14.01 18.80
CA TYR A 196 0.56 14.88 19.21
C TYR A 196 -0.62 14.13 19.82
N TYR A 197 -0.76 12.81 19.61
CA TYR A 197 -1.86 12.02 20.19
C TYR A 197 -1.80 11.94 21.72
N ILE A 198 -0.62 12.14 22.30
CA ILE A 198 -0.38 12.12 23.76
C ILE A 198 -0.05 13.51 24.31
N ASP A 199 -0.05 14.54 23.46
CA ASP A 199 0.19 15.93 23.84
C ASP A 199 -1.16 16.62 24.11
N GLY A 200 -1.44 16.89 25.39
CA GLY A 200 -2.70 17.52 25.81
C GLY A 200 -2.95 18.93 25.26
N LYS A 201 -1.92 19.61 24.73
CA LYS A 201 -2.04 20.94 24.11
C LYS A 201 -2.17 20.86 22.59
N LYS A 202 -1.37 20.01 21.93
CA LYS A 202 -1.41 19.85 20.46
C LYS A 202 -2.64 19.07 19.99
N LEU A 203 -3.13 18.11 20.79
CA LEU A 203 -4.26 17.27 20.41
C LEU A 203 -5.51 18.13 20.09
N PRO A 204 -6.01 19.02 20.98
CA PRO A 204 -7.18 19.84 20.65
C PRO A 204 -6.99 20.76 19.43
N GLU A 205 -5.76 21.23 19.19
CA GLU A 205 -5.43 22.05 18.02
C GLU A 205 -5.57 21.24 16.71
N LYS A 206 -4.98 20.04 16.65
CA LYS A 206 -5.07 19.16 15.48
C LYS A 206 -6.52 18.77 15.18
N PHE A 207 -7.37 18.63 16.19
CA PHE A 207 -8.79 18.28 16.06
C PHE A 207 -9.75 19.49 16.01
N SER A 208 -9.23 20.73 15.95
CA SER A 208 -10.04 21.97 15.95
C SER A 208 -11.04 22.07 14.79
N HIS A 209 -10.77 21.40 13.67
CA HIS A 209 -11.64 21.35 12.50
C HIS A 209 -13.01 20.69 12.78
N TYR A 210 -13.12 19.89 13.84
CA TYR A 210 -14.38 19.30 14.29
C TYR A 210 -15.26 20.25 15.12
N LYS A 211 -14.75 21.40 15.57
CA LYS A 211 -15.42 22.30 16.54
C LYS A 211 -16.84 22.70 16.15
N ASN A 212 -17.11 22.85 14.85
CA ASN A 212 -18.41 23.28 14.32
C ASN A 212 -19.20 22.12 13.66
N VAL A 213 -18.76 20.87 13.82
CA VAL A 213 -19.48 19.72 13.28
C VAL A 213 -20.57 19.31 14.26
N VAL A 214 -21.81 19.37 13.80
CA VAL A 214 -22.97 18.96 14.60
C VAL A 214 -23.28 17.49 14.34
N ILE A 215 -23.16 16.68 15.38
CA ILE A 215 -23.56 15.28 15.40
C ILE A 215 -24.77 15.16 16.35
N ARG A 216 -25.84 14.50 15.89
CA ARG A 216 -27.05 14.29 16.68
C ARG A 216 -27.47 12.82 16.67
N ASP A 217 -27.99 12.36 17.79
CA ASP A 217 -28.59 11.03 17.89
C ASP A 217 -29.72 10.87 16.89
N ASN A 218 -29.88 9.67 16.35
CA ASN A 218 -30.92 9.32 15.38
C ASN A 218 -30.91 10.16 14.07
N LYS A 219 -29.78 10.83 13.76
CA LYS A 219 -29.58 11.61 12.52
C LYS A 219 -28.39 11.12 11.70
N PHE A 220 -28.24 9.79 11.59
CA PHE A 220 -27.05 9.16 11.01
C PHE A 220 -26.68 9.68 9.61
N PHE A 221 -27.65 9.80 8.71
CA PHE A 221 -27.43 10.33 7.36
C PHE A 221 -26.94 11.79 7.38
N GLN A 222 -27.60 12.65 8.19
CA GLN A 222 -27.19 14.05 8.33
C GLN A 222 -25.82 14.18 9.00
N ASN A 223 -25.49 13.33 9.99
CA ASN A 223 -24.19 13.32 10.65
C ASN A 223 -23.07 13.03 9.63
N ARG A 224 -23.25 12.02 8.77
CA ARG A 224 -22.34 11.73 7.66
C ARG A 224 -22.18 12.96 6.75
N TRP A 225 -23.27 13.58 6.35
CA TRP A 225 -23.22 14.76 5.46
C TRP A 225 -22.48 15.94 6.09
N ASN A 226 -22.68 16.18 7.39
CA ASN A 226 -21.96 17.21 8.13
C ASN A 226 -20.46 16.94 8.18
N LEU A 227 -20.06 15.68 8.40
CA LEU A 227 -18.66 15.26 8.35
C LEU A 227 -18.08 15.41 6.94
N MET A 228 -18.79 14.96 5.90
CA MET A 228 -18.32 15.09 4.52
C MET A 228 -18.12 16.54 4.09
N LYS A 229 -19.06 17.43 4.46
CA LYS A 229 -18.90 18.88 4.23
C LYS A 229 -17.68 19.45 4.91
N MET A 230 -17.40 19.03 6.15
CA MET A 230 -16.22 19.47 6.89
C MET A 230 -14.94 18.95 6.20
N PHE A 231 -14.88 17.67 5.82
CA PHE A 231 -13.71 17.10 5.14
C PHE A 231 -13.44 17.75 3.80
N HIS A 232 -14.49 17.99 2.99
CA HIS A 232 -14.36 18.69 1.72
C HIS A 232 -13.81 20.11 1.94
N LYS A 233 -14.36 20.88 2.90
CA LYS A 233 -13.84 22.20 3.26
C LYS A 233 -12.38 22.17 3.75
N LYS A 234 -12.01 21.15 4.53
CA LYS A 234 -10.64 20.95 4.99
C LYS A 234 -9.70 20.64 3.83
N MET A 235 -10.12 19.82 2.88
CA MET A 235 -9.36 19.44 1.69
C MET A 235 -9.08 20.65 0.79
N ILE A 236 -10.12 21.39 0.36
CA ILE A 236 -9.96 22.53 -0.55
C ILE A 236 -9.10 23.65 0.05
N ARG A 237 -9.15 23.85 1.38
CA ARG A 237 -8.34 24.87 2.08
C ARG A 237 -6.84 24.58 2.06
N LYS A 238 -6.42 23.35 1.77
CA LYS A 238 -4.99 22.99 1.74
C LYS A 238 -4.23 23.62 0.57
N LEU A 239 -4.92 24.03 -0.50
CA LEU A 239 -4.30 24.49 -1.75
C LEU A 239 -3.23 25.60 -1.57
N ARG A 240 -3.41 26.49 -0.59
CA ARG A 240 -2.48 27.61 -0.30
C ARG A 240 -1.78 27.48 1.06
N LEU A 241 -1.86 26.31 1.68
CA LEU A 241 -1.20 26.05 2.96
C LEU A 241 0.05 25.20 2.75
N PRO A 242 1.09 25.37 3.58
CA PRO A 242 2.22 24.46 3.56
C PRO A 242 1.77 23.04 3.94
N VAL A 243 2.50 22.04 3.44
CA VAL A 243 2.28 20.64 3.80
C VAL A 243 2.51 20.44 5.31
N ASP A 244 1.54 19.86 6.00
CA ASP A 244 1.69 19.45 7.41
C ASP A 244 2.54 18.18 7.49
N LYS A 245 3.81 18.34 7.88
CA LYS A 245 4.80 17.25 7.99
C LYS A 245 4.57 16.35 9.20
N GLU A 246 3.70 16.72 10.14
CA GLU A 246 3.33 15.85 11.29
C GLU A 246 2.12 14.94 10.97
N LEU A 247 1.43 15.16 9.84
CA LEU A 247 0.23 14.41 9.49
C LEU A 247 0.60 13.03 8.93
N TRP A 248 0.01 11.98 9.48
CA TRP A 248 0.13 10.63 8.95
C TRP A 248 -1.05 10.31 8.04
N ARG A 249 -0.81 9.52 7.00
CA ARG A 249 -1.86 9.06 6.07
C ARG A 249 -2.65 7.85 6.60
N MET A 250 -2.22 7.26 7.72
CA MET A 250 -2.91 6.17 8.41
C MET A 250 -3.17 6.50 9.87
N ASN A 251 -4.37 6.14 10.35
CA ASN A 251 -4.73 6.28 11.76
C ASN A 251 -4.10 5.15 12.61
N PRO A 252 -3.84 5.38 13.91
CA PRO A 252 -3.11 4.43 14.75
C PRO A 252 -3.71 3.02 14.85
N GLN A 253 -5.03 2.88 14.76
CA GLN A 253 -5.76 1.62 14.90
C GLN A 253 -5.79 0.76 13.64
N ILE A 254 -5.25 1.25 12.52
CA ILE A 254 -5.27 0.55 11.24
C ILE A 254 -4.28 -0.63 11.29
N VAL A 255 -4.72 -1.80 10.82
CA VAL A 255 -3.87 -2.99 10.65
C VAL A 255 -3.35 -2.99 9.22
N ASN A 256 -2.36 -2.16 8.95
CA ASN A 256 -1.66 -2.07 7.67
C ASN A 256 -0.30 -1.38 7.86
N ALA A 257 0.47 -1.21 6.79
CA ALA A 257 1.62 -0.33 6.72
C ALA A 257 1.63 0.40 5.37
N MET A 258 2.49 1.41 5.22
CA MET A 258 2.67 2.07 3.92
C MET A 258 4.00 2.81 3.77
N ASN A 259 4.42 2.97 2.52
CA ASN A 259 5.39 3.95 2.07
C ASN A 259 4.68 5.20 1.52
N ASP A 260 5.10 6.37 1.98
CA ASP A 260 4.72 7.67 1.43
C ASP A 260 5.89 8.23 0.62
N PHE A 261 5.86 8.01 -0.70
CA PHE A 261 6.93 8.41 -1.62
C PHE A 261 7.26 9.91 -1.51
N SER A 262 6.23 10.76 -1.47
CA SER A 262 6.39 12.23 -1.45
C SER A 262 7.02 12.75 -0.17
N ASN A 263 6.94 12.00 0.93
CA ASN A 263 7.57 12.36 2.20
C ASN A 263 8.84 11.55 2.50
N ASN A 264 9.20 10.60 1.62
CA ASN A 264 10.18 9.54 1.87
C ASN A 264 10.01 8.97 3.28
N MET A 265 8.83 8.42 3.58
CA MET A 265 8.43 8.01 4.93
C MET A 265 7.73 6.66 4.92
N ILE A 266 8.08 5.79 5.86
CA ILE A 266 7.39 4.52 6.12
C ILE A 266 6.54 4.64 7.39
N VAL A 267 5.31 4.16 7.33
CA VAL A 267 4.30 4.31 8.39
C VAL A 267 3.83 2.93 8.87
N PHE A 268 3.97 2.67 10.17
CA PHE A 268 3.50 1.47 10.84
C PHE A 268 2.59 1.87 12.00
N PRO A 269 1.27 1.94 11.80
CA PRO A 269 0.32 2.22 12.86
C PRO A 269 0.41 1.21 14.01
N ALA A 270 -0.02 1.60 15.21
CA ALA A 270 -0.07 0.71 16.37
C ALA A 270 -0.86 -0.58 16.11
N GLY A 271 -1.88 -0.52 15.26
CA GLY A 271 -2.71 -1.65 14.89
C GLY A 271 -1.98 -2.79 14.18
N ILE A 272 -0.85 -2.56 13.49
CA ILE A 272 -0.07 -3.66 12.90
C ILE A 272 0.96 -4.25 13.87
N LEU A 273 1.31 -3.52 14.94
CA LEU A 273 2.32 -3.91 15.93
C LEU A 273 1.77 -4.88 16.98
N GLN A 274 1.10 -5.93 16.52
CA GLN A 274 0.49 -6.97 17.33
C GLN A 274 0.64 -8.34 16.67
N LYS A 275 0.27 -9.40 17.39
CA LYS A 275 0.28 -10.76 16.83
C LYS A 275 -0.73 -10.89 15.67
N PRO A 276 -0.41 -11.64 14.60
CA PRO A 276 0.79 -12.46 14.42
C PRO A 276 1.99 -11.74 13.79
N PHE A 277 1.95 -10.42 13.58
CA PHE A 277 3.08 -9.69 13.00
C PHE A 277 4.20 -9.46 14.01
N PHE A 278 3.86 -9.09 15.24
CA PHE A 278 4.81 -8.74 16.30
C PHE A 278 4.46 -9.42 17.62
N TYR A 279 5.41 -10.21 18.14
CA TYR A 279 5.20 -11.02 19.36
C TYR A 279 5.82 -10.42 20.63
N GLY A 280 6.64 -9.37 20.53
CA GLY A 280 7.36 -8.80 21.66
C GLY A 280 8.43 -9.75 22.24
N ASN A 281 8.66 -9.66 23.55
CA ASN A 281 9.65 -10.48 24.27
C ASN A 281 9.11 -11.88 24.64
N GLY A 282 10.01 -12.83 24.89
CA GLY A 282 9.68 -14.17 25.41
C GLY A 282 9.15 -15.17 24.37
N ILE A 283 9.03 -14.74 23.12
CA ILE A 283 8.70 -15.56 21.95
C ILE A 283 9.90 -15.49 20.98
N PRO A 284 10.21 -16.55 20.21
CA PRO A 284 11.30 -16.49 19.24
C PRO A 284 11.13 -15.31 18.30
N CYS A 285 12.11 -14.40 18.28
CA CYS A 285 12.05 -13.19 17.47
C CYS A 285 11.99 -13.50 15.97
N ALA A 286 12.39 -14.72 15.56
CA ALA A 286 12.23 -15.23 14.20
C ALA A 286 10.82 -15.02 13.65
N LEU A 287 9.79 -15.24 14.49
CA LEU A 287 8.40 -15.00 14.09
C LEU A 287 8.12 -13.52 13.84
N SER A 288 8.66 -12.61 14.67
CA SER A 288 8.52 -11.17 14.47
C SER A 288 9.31 -10.69 13.25
N TYR A 289 10.50 -11.22 12.97
CA TYR A 289 11.24 -10.92 11.75
C TYR A 289 10.51 -11.43 10.49
N GLY A 290 9.92 -12.63 10.56
CA GLY A 290 9.10 -13.18 9.47
C GLY A 290 7.77 -12.45 9.29
N GLY A 291 7.25 -11.84 10.36
CA GLY A 291 6.04 -11.03 10.36
C GLY A 291 6.33 -9.55 10.12
N ILE A 292 6.37 -8.74 11.18
CA ILE A 292 6.56 -7.28 11.05
C ILE A 292 7.92 -6.92 10.42
N GLY A 293 8.96 -7.73 10.61
CA GLY A 293 10.26 -7.51 9.96
C GLY A 293 10.16 -7.59 8.44
N ALA A 294 9.35 -8.51 7.91
CA ALA A 294 9.07 -8.61 6.48
C ALA A 294 8.28 -7.39 5.99
N VAL A 295 7.27 -6.95 6.76
CA VAL A 295 6.49 -5.74 6.45
C VAL A 295 7.38 -4.49 6.47
N ILE A 296 8.26 -4.33 7.47
CA ILE A 296 9.21 -3.21 7.54
C ILE A 296 10.09 -3.16 6.30
N ALA A 297 10.65 -4.31 5.92
CA ALA A 297 11.53 -4.40 4.77
C ALA A 297 10.78 -4.19 3.45
N HIS A 298 9.54 -4.65 3.36
CA HIS A 298 8.63 -4.40 2.24
C HIS A 298 8.39 -2.89 2.06
N GLU A 299 8.04 -2.17 3.12
CA GLU A 299 7.84 -0.72 3.05
C GLU A 299 9.13 0.05 2.72
N ILE A 300 10.30 -0.40 3.20
CA ILE A 300 11.59 0.19 2.79
C ILE A 300 11.81 -0.01 1.28
N THR A 301 11.51 -1.22 0.79
CA THR A 301 11.74 -1.60 -0.60
C THR A 301 10.80 -0.89 -1.57
N HIS A 302 9.57 -0.55 -1.16
CA HIS A 302 8.69 0.35 -1.91
C HIS A 302 9.35 1.68 -2.27
N GLY A 303 10.29 2.17 -1.45
CA GLY A 303 11.09 3.34 -1.81
C GLY A 303 11.94 3.17 -3.08
N PHE A 304 11.98 1.97 -3.66
CA PHE A 304 12.83 1.63 -4.79
C PHE A 304 12.15 0.65 -5.76
N ASP A 305 10.83 0.44 -5.68
CA ASP A 305 10.12 -0.37 -6.67
C ASP A 305 9.96 0.38 -8.02
N ASP A 306 9.12 -0.13 -8.92
CA ASP A 306 8.88 0.44 -10.24
C ASP A 306 8.26 1.85 -10.22
N ASP A 307 7.68 2.30 -9.09
CA ASP A 307 7.19 3.67 -8.91
C ASP A 307 8.11 4.48 -7.98
N GLY A 308 8.50 3.89 -6.85
CA GLY A 308 9.32 4.52 -5.83
C GLY A 308 10.71 4.92 -6.31
N MET A 309 11.26 4.26 -7.34
CA MET A 309 12.54 4.62 -7.95
C MET A 309 12.54 6.03 -8.55
N TYR A 310 11.39 6.62 -8.88
CA TYR A 310 11.32 7.95 -9.46
C TYR A 310 11.45 9.08 -8.43
N TYR A 311 11.22 8.78 -7.16
CA TYR A 311 11.30 9.75 -6.06
C TYR A 311 12.70 9.77 -5.49
N ASN A 312 13.30 10.95 -5.37
CA ASN A 312 14.62 11.10 -4.75
C ASN A 312 14.54 10.99 -3.20
N LYS A 313 15.68 11.19 -2.52
CA LYS A 313 15.77 11.17 -1.05
C LYS A 313 14.91 12.19 -0.30
N ASN A 314 14.40 13.22 -0.99
CA ASN A 314 13.52 14.24 -0.45
C ASN A 314 12.03 13.99 -0.81
N GLY A 315 11.73 12.95 -1.61
CA GLY A 315 10.38 12.67 -2.10
C GLY A 315 9.99 13.48 -3.34
N GLU A 316 10.97 13.98 -4.10
CA GLU A 316 10.74 14.78 -5.31
C GLU A 316 10.93 13.90 -6.55
N VAL A 317 10.04 14.05 -7.53
CA VAL A 317 10.25 13.53 -8.89
C VAL A 317 11.06 14.57 -9.66
N LEU A 318 12.24 14.19 -10.13
CA LEU A 318 13.15 15.09 -10.84
C LEU A 318 13.02 14.90 -12.36
N ASP A 319 13.22 15.98 -13.11
CA ASP A 319 13.25 15.93 -14.59
C ASP A 319 14.36 15.02 -15.13
N THR A 320 15.45 14.89 -14.37
CA THR A 320 16.56 13.98 -14.67
C THR A 320 16.60 12.82 -13.68
N PRO A 321 16.76 11.56 -14.16
CA PRO A 321 16.91 10.42 -13.27
C PRO A 321 18.09 10.59 -12.31
N TRP A 322 17.89 10.24 -11.04
CA TRP A 322 18.93 10.23 -10.02
C TRP A 322 19.75 8.92 -10.01
N TRP A 323 19.38 7.96 -10.86
CA TRP A 323 20.14 6.73 -11.16
C TRP A 323 20.83 6.86 -12.51
N THR A 324 21.91 6.10 -12.72
CA THR A 324 22.50 6.04 -14.06
C THR A 324 21.64 5.21 -15.01
N ASN A 325 21.73 5.51 -16.31
CA ASN A 325 21.03 4.74 -17.36
C ASN A 325 21.38 3.24 -17.32
N LYS A 326 22.63 2.90 -16.96
CA LYS A 326 23.06 1.51 -16.83
C LYS A 326 22.28 0.81 -15.70
N SER A 327 22.24 1.40 -14.51
CA SER A 327 21.52 0.84 -13.36
C SER A 327 20.01 0.77 -13.62
N ILE A 328 19.42 1.76 -14.29
CA ILE A 328 18.01 1.74 -14.70
C ILE A 328 17.72 0.59 -15.68
N SER A 329 18.59 0.38 -16.67
CA SER A 329 18.43 -0.71 -17.64
C SER A 329 18.50 -2.08 -16.98
N GLU A 330 19.47 -2.29 -16.08
CA GLU A 330 19.61 -3.55 -15.32
C GLU A 330 18.42 -3.77 -14.38
N PHE A 331 17.95 -2.72 -13.72
CA PHE A 331 16.75 -2.79 -12.88
C PHE A 331 15.54 -3.26 -13.68
N LYS A 332 15.29 -2.67 -14.86
CA LYS A 332 14.21 -3.10 -15.78
C LYS A 332 14.34 -4.56 -16.21
N THR A 333 15.55 -5.02 -16.55
CA THR A 333 15.78 -6.43 -16.88
C THR A 333 15.41 -7.35 -15.72
N ARG A 334 15.77 -6.99 -14.49
CA ARG A 334 15.49 -7.81 -13.31
C ARG A 334 14.02 -7.78 -12.90
N MET A 335 13.34 -6.65 -13.07
CA MET A 335 11.87 -6.56 -12.91
C MET A 335 11.16 -7.53 -13.83
N GLY A 336 11.60 -7.67 -15.09
CA GLY A 336 11.06 -8.65 -16.04
C GLY A 336 11.10 -10.10 -15.52
N CYS A 337 12.09 -10.46 -14.70
CA CYS A 337 12.14 -11.80 -14.08
C CYS A 337 10.94 -12.02 -13.14
N LEU A 338 10.62 -11.05 -12.29
CA LEU A 338 9.48 -11.15 -11.37
C LEU A 338 8.16 -11.05 -12.13
N GLU A 339 8.05 -10.17 -13.13
CA GLU A 339 6.87 -10.09 -13.98
C GLU A 339 6.56 -11.46 -14.62
N ASP A 340 7.56 -12.11 -15.21
CA ASP A 340 7.44 -13.45 -15.79
C ASP A 340 7.04 -14.49 -14.72
N GLN A 341 7.78 -14.53 -13.60
CA GLN A 341 7.55 -15.51 -12.53
C GLN A 341 6.12 -15.45 -12.00
N TYR A 342 5.61 -14.25 -11.72
CA TYR A 342 4.27 -14.10 -11.13
C TYR A 342 3.17 -14.29 -12.18
N SER A 343 3.43 -13.97 -13.45
CA SER A 343 2.49 -14.23 -14.55
C SER A 343 2.25 -15.73 -14.80
N ASP A 344 3.18 -16.60 -14.39
CA ASP A 344 3.04 -18.06 -14.49
C ASP A 344 2.09 -18.65 -13.42
N TYR A 345 1.80 -17.90 -12.34
CA TYR A 345 0.89 -18.35 -11.28
C TYR A 345 -0.58 -18.23 -11.70
N LYS A 346 -1.42 -19.12 -11.12
CA LYS A 346 -2.87 -19.17 -11.39
C LYS A 346 -3.68 -19.25 -10.10
N VAL A 347 -4.47 -18.21 -9.85
CA VAL A 347 -5.46 -18.16 -8.78
C VAL A 347 -6.57 -19.17 -9.05
N GLY A 348 -6.87 -20.01 -8.05
CA GLY A 348 -7.81 -21.12 -8.17
C GLY A 348 -7.47 -22.11 -9.29
N GLY A 349 -6.22 -22.16 -9.76
CA GLY A 349 -5.80 -22.95 -10.91
C GLY A 349 -6.36 -22.49 -12.26
N LYS A 350 -7.05 -21.34 -12.29
CA LYS A 350 -7.85 -20.88 -13.45
C LYS A 350 -7.46 -19.50 -13.94
N TYR A 351 -7.31 -18.52 -13.05
CA TYR A 351 -7.12 -17.13 -13.42
C TYR A 351 -5.63 -16.78 -13.35
N PRO A 352 -4.99 -16.43 -14.47
CA PRO A 352 -3.58 -16.01 -14.44
C PRO A 352 -3.44 -14.72 -13.64
N ILE A 353 -2.36 -14.62 -12.87
CA ILE A 353 -1.99 -13.36 -12.21
C ILE A 353 -1.41 -12.43 -13.27
N ASN A 354 -1.73 -11.14 -13.17
CA ASN A 354 -1.12 -10.12 -14.02
C ASN A 354 0.18 -9.65 -13.33
N GLY A 355 1.32 -10.27 -13.69
CA GLY A 355 2.60 -9.95 -13.06
C GLY A 355 3.05 -8.50 -13.23
N LYS A 356 2.54 -7.79 -14.26
CA LYS A 356 2.76 -6.36 -14.45
C LYS A 356 1.92 -5.52 -13.49
N LEU A 357 0.66 -5.90 -13.25
CA LEU A 357 -0.20 -5.22 -12.28
C LEU A 357 0.37 -5.34 -10.87
N THR A 358 0.93 -6.50 -10.53
CA THR A 358 1.42 -6.77 -9.18
C THR A 358 2.92 -6.52 -8.98
N LEU A 359 3.57 -5.90 -9.95
CA LEU A 359 5.04 -5.82 -10.02
C LEU A 359 5.65 -5.11 -8.82
N GLY A 360 5.18 -3.91 -8.47
CA GLY A 360 5.71 -3.14 -7.33
C GLY A 360 5.62 -3.90 -6.00
N GLU A 361 4.47 -4.50 -5.73
CA GLU A 361 4.25 -5.35 -4.54
C GLU A 361 5.16 -6.58 -4.54
N ASN A 362 5.36 -7.22 -5.70
CA ASN A 362 6.23 -8.39 -5.81
C ASN A 362 7.72 -8.01 -5.62
N ILE A 363 8.14 -6.84 -6.10
CA ILE A 363 9.49 -6.28 -5.87
C ILE A 363 9.68 -6.03 -4.38
N ALA A 364 8.72 -5.37 -3.74
CA ALA A 364 8.75 -5.03 -2.32
C ALA A 364 8.79 -6.30 -1.44
N ASP A 365 7.97 -7.30 -1.76
CA ASP A 365 7.97 -8.61 -1.11
C ASP A 365 9.31 -9.34 -1.20
N ASN A 366 9.87 -9.46 -2.42
CA ASN A 366 11.06 -10.25 -2.65
C ASN A 366 12.30 -9.55 -2.08
N GLY A 367 12.47 -8.26 -2.41
CA GLY A 367 13.58 -7.47 -1.91
C GLY A 367 13.53 -7.29 -0.39
N GLY A 368 12.34 -6.96 0.14
CA GLY A 368 12.12 -6.79 1.56
C GLY A 368 12.41 -8.07 2.34
N PHE A 369 11.90 -9.21 1.89
CA PHE A 369 12.13 -10.44 2.63
C PHE A 369 13.60 -10.90 2.63
N MET A 370 14.37 -10.59 1.58
CA MET A 370 15.82 -10.84 1.59
C MET A 370 16.55 -9.94 2.59
N ALA A 371 16.18 -8.66 2.69
CA ALA A 371 16.72 -7.75 3.69
C ALA A 371 16.36 -8.16 5.12
N THR A 372 15.10 -8.56 5.38
CA THR A 372 14.69 -9.01 6.71
C THR A 372 15.35 -10.34 7.11
N SER A 373 15.52 -11.25 6.15
CA SER A 373 16.24 -12.51 6.38
C SER A 373 17.68 -12.24 6.78
N LYS A 374 18.38 -11.36 6.06
CA LYS A 374 19.74 -10.95 6.40
C LYS A 374 19.82 -10.31 7.78
N ALA A 375 18.92 -9.38 8.10
CA ALA A 375 18.85 -8.75 9.42
C ALA A 375 18.65 -9.78 10.54
N TYR A 376 17.77 -10.76 10.32
CA TYR A 376 17.53 -11.84 11.27
C TYR A 376 18.76 -12.74 11.45
N TYR A 377 19.40 -13.16 10.37
CA TYR A 377 20.60 -14.00 10.47
C TYR A 377 21.77 -13.28 11.15
N GLY A 378 21.94 -11.97 10.92
CA GLY A 378 22.89 -11.14 11.65
C GLY A 378 22.56 -11.10 13.16
N TRP A 379 21.29 -10.86 13.50
CA TRP A 379 20.84 -10.91 14.90
C TRP A 379 21.07 -12.30 15.52
N LEU A 380 20.79 -13.38 14.79
CA LEU A 380 20.94 -14.76 15.24
C LEU A 380 22.39 -15.09 15.58
N LYS A 381 23.34 -14.61 14.77
CA LYS A 381 24.78 -14.76 15.00
C LYS A 381 25.23 -14.05 16.28
N GLU A 382 24.71 -12.87 16.56
CA GLU A 382 24.99 -12.11 17.79
C GLU A 382 24.34 -12.73 19.04
N ASN A 383 23.26 -13.51 18.88
CA ASN A 383 22.39 -13.97 19.98
C ASN A 383 22.27 -15.50 20.06
N SER A 384 23.19 -16.25 19.46
CA SER A 384 23.11 -17.71 19.32
C SER A 384 22.97 -18.48 20.64
N ASN A 385 23.43 -17.90 21.75
CA ASN A 385 23.41 -18.53 23.06
C ASN A 385 22.08 -18.36 23.83
N ASN A 386 21.18 -17.49 23.36
CA ASN A 386 19.95 -17.09 24.06
C ASN A 386 18.69 -17.34 23.24
N LEU A 387 18.66 -18.42 22.45
CA LEU A 387 17.54 -18.73 21.58
C LEU A 387 16.39 -19.38 22.34
N VAL A 388 15.23 -18.73 22.27
CA VAL A 388 13.96 -19.31 22.71
C VAL A 388 13.53 -20.39 21.72
N LYS A 389 13.11 -21.55 22.22
CA LYS A 389 12.47 -22.61 21.43
C LYS A 389 10.98 -22.65 21.75
N LEU A 390 10.15 -23.02 20.77
CA LEU A 390 8.73 -23.27 21.01
C LEU A 390 8.54 -24.72 21.50
N PRO A 391 7.89 -24.93 22.65
CA PRO A 391 7.60 -26.28 23.13
C PRO A 391 6.62 -26.97 22.16
N GLY A 392 6.84 -28.26 21.91
CA GLY A 392 5.97 -29.08 21.05
C GLY A 392 6.15 -28.87 19.54
N LEU A 393 7.17 -28.11 19.10
CA LEU A 393 7.45 -27.85 17.69
C LEU A 393 8.92 -28.13 17.38
N ASP A 394 9.16 -29.14 16.54
CA ASP A 394 10.50 -29.52 16.09
C ASP A 394 10.92 -28.68 14.87
N LEU A 395 10.99 -27.36 15.07
CA LEU A 395 11.50 -26.41 14.08
C LEU A 395 12.63 -25.58 14.67
N THR A 396 13.65 -25.32 13.85
CA THR A 396 14.74 -24.43 14.24
C THR A 396 14.29 -22.97 14.20
N ASN A 397 15.06 -22.10 14.85
CA ASN A 397 14.80 -20.66 14.84
C ASN A 397 14.86 -20.08 13.41
N GLU A 398 15.77 -20.60 12.58
CA GLU A 398 15.83 -20.28 11.14
C GLU A 398 14.56 -20.70 10.41
N GLN A 399 14.02 -21.89 10.68
CA GLN A 399 12.76 -22.34 10.07
C GLN A 399 11.56 -21.51 10.53
N LEU A 400 11.57 -21.06 11.79
CA LEU A 400 10.52 -20.21 12.35
C LEU A 400 10.44 -18.84 11.68
N LEU A 401 11.53 -18.31 11.09
CA LEU A 401 11.48 -17.10 10.27
C LEU A 401 10.48 -17.26 9.12
N TYR A 402 10.62 -18.33 8.36
CA TYR A 402 9.79 -18.60 7.17
C TYR A 402 8.38 -19.04 7.55
N VAL A 403 8.21 -19.73 8.68
CA VAL A 403 6.88 -20.04 9.23
C VAL A 403 6.16 -18.75 9.65
N GLY A 404 6.87 -17.80 10.26
CA GLY A 404 6.34 -16.48 10.59
C GLY A 404 5.77 -15.78 9.37
N LEU A 405 6.55 -15.74 8.27
CA LEU A 405 6.07 -15.22 6.98
C LEU A 405 4.84 -15.96 6.48
N GLY A 406 4.88 -17.30 6.45
CA GLY A 406 3.75 -18.09 5.97
C GLY A 406 2.46 -17.83 6.74
N GLN A 407 2.55 -17.65 8.07
CA GLN A 407 1.40 -17.45 8.95
C GLN A 407 0.78 -16.05 8.82
N THR A 408 1.56 -15.01 8.57
CA THR A 408 1.00 -13.65 8.36
C THR A 408 0.18 -13.55 7.08
N PHE A 409 0.47 -14.40 6.10
CA PHE A 409 -0.25 -14.47 4.83
C PHE A 409 -1.37 -15.52 4.79
N CYS A 410 -1.64 -16.25 5.88
CA CYS A 410 -2.75 -17.21 5.92
C CYS A 410 -4.09 -16.52 5.63
N GLN A 411 -4.70 -16.86 4.50
CA GLN A 411 -5.98 -16.32 4.06
C GLN A 411 -6.75 -17.36 3.23
N ASN A 412 -8.08 -17.25 3.24
CA ASN A 412 -8.94 -17.90 2.27
C ASN A 412 -9.97 -16.89 1.76
N LYS A 413 -10.31 -16.96 0.47
CA LYS A 413 -11.25 -16.05 -0.21
C LYS A 413 -12.27 -16.88 -0.98
N LYS A 414 -13.48 -16.32 -1.17
CA LYS A 414 -14.49 -16.91 -2.05
C LYS A 414 -14.03 -16.84 -3.52
N PRO A 415 -14.38 -17.78 -4.40
CA PRO A 415 -13.92 -17.80 -5.79
C PRO A 415 -14.23 -16.53 -6.59
N GLU A 416 -15.35 -15.88 -6.31
CA GLU A 416 -15.79 -14.63 -6.94
C GLU A 416 -14.84 -13.48 -6.55
N LYS A 417 -14.53 -13.37 -5.25
CA LYS A 417 -13.55 -12.39 -4.77
C LYS A 417 -12.14 -12.68 -5.27
N GLN A 418 -11.72 -13.95 -5.30
CA GLN A 418 -10.45 -14.36 -5.91
C GLN A 418 -10.33 -13.93 -7.38
N TYR A 419 -11.39 -14.09 -8.16
CA TYR A 419 -11.42 -13.62 -9.54
C TYR A 419 -11.31 -12.09 -9.63
N GLN A 420 -12.07 -11.36 -8.81
CA GLN A 420 -12.02 -9.90 -8.82
C GLN A 420 -10.64 -9.36 -8.48
N ASP A 421 -10.00 -9.92 -7.45
CA ASP A 421 -8.66 -9.48 -7.04
C ASP A 421 -7.65 -9.65 -8.17
N THR A 422 -7.78 -10.67 -9.04
CA THR A 422 -6.90 -10.84 -10.20
C THR A 422 -7.01 -9.71 -11.25
N LEU A 423 -8.05 -8.88 -11.16
CA LEU A 423 -8.30 -7.77 -12.09
C LEU A 423 -7.92 -6.41 -11.51
N GLU A 424 -8.01 -6.23 -10.19
CA GLU A 424 -7.98 -4.90 -9.56
C GLU A 424 -7.01 -4.76 -8.38
N ASP A 425 -6.56 -5.85 -7.76
CA ASP A 425 -5.63 -5.81 -6.62
C ASP A 425 -4.19 -5.71 -7.13
N PHE A 426 -3.45 -4.70 -6.66
CA PHE A 426 -2.01 -4.58 -6.93
C PHE A 426 -1.21 -5.63 -6.16
N HIS A 427 -1.77 -6.25 -5.13
CA HIS A 427 -1.11 -7.36 -4.45
C HIS A 427 -1.41 -8.68 -5.15
N THR A 428 -0.36 -9.47 -5.30
CA THR A 428 -0.51 -10.89 -5.60
C THR A 428 -1.33 -11.59 -4.49
N GLU A 429 -2.16 -12.58 -4.82
CA GLU A 429 -2.88 -13.37 -3.81
C GLU A 429 -1.90 -13.95 -2.78
N ASN A 430 -2.20 -13.81 -1.49
CA ASN A 430 -1.30 -14.10 -0.36
C ASN A 430 -0.52 -15.42 -0.47
N LYS A 431 -1.18 -16.49 -0.94
CA LYS A 431 -0.51 -17.78 -1.18
C LYS A 431 0.69 -17.65 -2.12
N PHE A 432 0.54 -16.91 -3.21
CA PHE A 432 1.58 -16.71 -4.21
C PHE A 432 2.59 -15.63 -3.79
N ARG A 433 2.26 -14.70 -2.89
CA ARG A 433 3.26 -13.86 -2.21
C ARG A 433 4.28 -14.74 -1.47
N VAL A 434 3.81 -15.65 -0.62
CA VAL A 434 4.69 -16.59 0.10
C VAL A 434 5.46 -17.50 -0.84
N ILE A 435 4.77 -18.13 -1.81
CA ILE A 435 5.45 -19.04 -2.76
C ILE A 435 6.49 -18.30 -3.60
N GLY A 436 6.16 -17.11 -4.11
CA GLY A 436 7.05 -16.30 -4.94
C GLY A 436 8.32 -15.91 -4.20
N ILE A 437 8.18 -15.33 -3.01
CA ILE A 437 9.30 -14.96 -2.12
C ILE A 437 10.20 -16.17 -1.83
N LEU A 438 9.61 -17.25 -1.32
CA LEU A 438 10.38 -18.41 -0.84
C LEU A 438 10.99 -19.23 -1.97
N SER A 439 10.37 -19.23 -3.16
CA SER A 439 10.96 -19.84 -4.36
C SER A 439 12.23 -19.12 -4.80
N ASN A 440 12.36 -17.82 -4.51
CA ASN A 440 13.56 -17.03 -4.82
C ASN A 440 14.63 -17.07 -3.72
N SER A 441 14.32 -17.54 -2.51
CA SER A 441 15.28 -17.64 -1.41
C SER A 441 16.15 -18.90 -1.52
N HIS A 442 17.47 -18.75 -1.40
CA HIS A 442 18.40 -19.87 -1.26
C HIS A 442 18.43 -20.39 0.18
N GLU A 443 18.26 -19.49 1.13
CA GLU A 443 18.31 -19.73 2.57
C GLU A 443 17.11 -20.56 3.02
N PHE A 444 15.92 -20.26 2.48
CA PHE A 444 14.72 -21.08 2.68
C PHE A 444 14.96 -22.53 2.20
N ALA A 445 15.43 -22.69 0.96
CA ALA A 445 15.69 -24.00 0.39
C ALA A 445 16.73 -24.79 1.22
N LYS A 446 17.74 -24.09 1.77
CA LYS A 446 18.72 -24.68 2.69
C LYS A 446 18.10 -25.07 4.04
N ALA A 447 17.32 -24.18 4.66
CA ALA A 447 16.70 -24.38 5.98
C ALA A 447 15.69 -25.54 5.98
N PHE A 448 14.98 -25.75 4.88
CA PHE A 448 14.02 -26.85 4.72
C PHE A 448 14.56 -28.02 3.90
N LYS A 449 15.85 -27.99 3.52
CA LYS A 449 16.52 -29.04 2.72
C LYS A 449 15.73 -29.39 1.44
N CYS A 450 15.21 -28.38 0.75
CA CYS A 450 14.42 -28.54 -0.47
C CYS A 450 15.29 -29.12 -1.60
N LYS A 451 14.81 -30.20 -2.24
CA LYS A 451 15.49 -30.80 -3.41
C LYS A 451 15.64 -29.80 -4.55
N LYS A 452 16.75 -29.85 -5.29
CA LYS A 452 16.93 -29.05 -6.51
C LYS A 452 15.76 -29.32 -7.48
N ASN A 453 15.23 -28.27 -8.11
CA ASN A 453 14.11 -28.30 -9.05
C ASN A 453 12.77 -28.76 -8.44
N SER A 454 12.66 -28.81 -7.11
CA SER A 454 11.34 -28.91 -6.47
C SER A 454 10.56 -27.60 -6.65
N PRO A 455 9.22 -27.59 -6.52
CA PRO A 455 8.41 -26.40 -6.73
C PRO A 455 8.83 -25.17 -5.89
N MET A 456 9.38 -25.39 -4.69
CA MET A 456 9.88 -24.33 -3.81
C MET A 456 11.40 -24.11 -3.89
N ASN A 457 12.09 -24.79 -4.81
CA ASN A 457 13.51 -24.58 -5.10
C ASN A 457 13.78 -24.69 -6.62
N PRO A 458 13.20 -23.79 -7.42
CA PRO A 458 13.45 -23.74 -8.86
C PRO A 458 14.91 -23.37 -9.15
N GLU A 459 15.40 -23.76 -10.32
CA GLU A 459 16.75 -23.43 -10.79
C GLU A 459 16.90 -21.93 -11.09
N LYS A 460 15.91 -21.34 -11.78
CA LYS A 460 15.83 -19.90 -12.01
C LYS A 460 15.19 -19.24 -10.78
N LYS A 461 15.94 -18.35 -10.14
CA LYS A 461 15.50 -17.50 -9.03
C LYS A 461 15.67 -16.04 -9.43
N CYS A 462 14.68 -15.21 -9.14
CA CYS A 462 14.74 -13.78 -9.40
C CYS A 462 15.34 -13.05 -8.20
N ALA A 463 16.22 -12.09 -8.45
CA ALA A 463 16.82 -11.24 -7.43
C ALA A 463 16.95 -9.80 -7.95
N ILE A 464 16.58 -8.83 -7.11
CA ILE A 464 16.65 -7.39 -7.40
C ILE A 464 17.46 -6.71 -6.31
N TRP A 465 16.91 -6.70 -5.09
CA TRP A 465 17.47 -6.01 -3.92
C TRP A 465 18.35 -6.91 -3.05
N ASN A 466 18.97 -7.91 -3.66
CA ASN A 466 19.99 -8.79 -3.10
C ASN A 466 20.86 -9.33 -4.25
N LYS A 467 22.08 -9.78 -3.93
CA LYS A 467 22.93 -10.43 -4.93
C LYS A 467 22.31 -11.74 -5.41
N ASP A 468 22.65 -12.14 -6.63
CA ASP A 468 22.28 -13.45 -7.15
C ASP A 468 22.98 -14.54 -6.32
N GLY A 469 22.25 -15.59 -5.92
CA GLY A 469 22.76 -16.65 -5.06
C GLY A 469 22.45 -16.45 -3.56
N PRO A 470 23.15 -17.19 -2.68
CA PRO A 470 22.96 -17.10 -1.23
C PRO A 470 23.35 -15.73 -0.66
N LEU A 471 22.65 -15.29 0.38
CA LEU A 471 22.96 -14.09 1.16
C LEU A 471 24.34 -14.18 1.83
N ASP A 472 24.99 -13.02 1.98
CA ASP A 472 26.17 -12.86 2.84
C ASP A 472 25.73 -12.73 4.30
N ILE A 473 25.85 -13.85 5.04
CA ILE A 473 25.41 -14.03 6.44
C ILE A 473 26.61 -14.16 7.40
#